data_AF-A0A523A174-F1
#
_entry.id   AF-A0A523A174-F1
#
_cell.length_a   1.000
_cell.length_b   1.000
_cell.length_c   1.000
_cell.angle_alpha   90.00
_cell.angle_beta   90.00
_cell.angle_gamma   90.00
#
_symmetry.space_group_name_H-M   'P 1'
#
loop_
_entity.id
_entity.type
_entity.pdbx_description
1 polymer ?
#
loop_
_entity_poly.entity_id
_entity_poly.type
_entity_poly.pdbx_seq_one_letter_code
_entity_poly.pdbx_strand_id
1 'polypeptide(L)'
;MIDNKGNQYCYLNGRGNGLEVAGERAGFFSKLETLLTQGSQGKAPPKQWAAMIQAFQQKGIKRSELQDSGILERLGGSEAKSLTKDEVVQLVRSGLPTVKEVELAQPHYEGWRHKGGTYKEYLFVLNSQRDNVQDELGELESQIEAIQYDATSIAFSLGDLMDDPELPVRMQKRIQELKLLLPVAWDFKASHFSSALDGSVDKNIMAHARVTERGSLYFVEEIQSDWAQSGGKKARRLARDAMLVAALQKLRGQPEFRPEKIRPLLVAAINEGKPISFGNLNFNPKDPEIVEAGNRARALAWDELTPAAPFVTNTEEWSGLVLRRLIQRAAAIPQVNQFAWITQSMRNGGRAGGGESLDDFYKEILPKLADKVLKPHGVKVTMGRVNLGGNEFDVPTFSMTPAMKDALCGPMPLYSLSPVWAGARNGQEEVNRVLAECNLMMGTSRHVKVLDKLYDLATAQQVAGKYINNGILLNLHAKNLDRAARHEAWHFATENMLTVQERIYIRNEFAAHKPLAHRTRQTLIALGEVAAAHQCADPEECAAHAFALWSTGEMQVTEELPRGIFHQVADVLRDLGRWVFERMQGEPAMTTEKLFESMRSGQMATLRQSRRALGADVSLDVDHEAAAQRMAA
;
A
#
# COMPACT_ATOMS: atom_id res chain seq x y z
N MET A 1 -26.71 -18.61 -9.15
CA MET A 1 -26.99 -18.99 -10.56
C MET A 1 -26.27 -20.26 -11.00
N ILE A 2 -26.71 -20.86 -12.11
CA ILE A 2 -26.08 -22.02 -12.77
C ILE A 2 -25.91 -21.71 -14.26
N ASP A 3 -24.72 -21.89 -14.82
CA ASP A 3 -24.48 -21.69 -16.26
C ASP A 3 -24.90 -22.91 -17.10
N ASN A 4 -24.80 -22.81 -18.43
CA ASN A 4 -25.13 -23.88 -19.38
C ASN A 4 -24.27 -25.15 -19.24
N LYS A 5 -23.18 -25.10 -18.48
CA LYS A 5 -22.31 -26.24 -18.16
C LYS A 5 -22.58 -26.83 -16.78
N GLY A 6 -23.54 -26.27 -16.04
CA GLY A 6 -23.87 -26.68 -14.69
C GLY A 6 -23.01 -26.01 -13.62
N ASN A 7 -22.08 -25.10 -13.98
CA ASN A 7 -21.25 -24.41 -13.00
C ASN A 7 -22.10 -23.45 -12.18
N GLN A 8 -21.89 -23.43 -10.87
CA GLN A 8 -22.58 -22.50 -10.00
C GLN A 8 -21.81 -21.19 -9.95
N TYR A 9 -22.50 -20.06 -10.07
CA TYR A 9 -21.83 -18.76 -9.95
C TYR A 9 -22.63 -17.74 -9.17
N CYS A 10 -21.91 -16.77 -8.62
CA CYS A 10 -22.44 -15.63 -7.89
C CYS A 10 -21.51 -14.44 -7.98
N TYR A 11 -22.05 -13.24 -7.76
CA TYR A 11 -21.25 -12.03 -7.69
C TYR A 11 -20.79 -11.76 -6.26
N LEU A 12 -19.53 -11.38 -6.10
CA LEU A 12 -18.97 -11.04 -4.79
C LEU A 12 -19.37 -9.64 -4.33
N ASN A 13 -19.46 -8.67 -5.26
CA ASN A 13 -19.69 -7.26 -4.94
C ASN A 13 -20.67 -6.56 -5.90
N GLY A 14 -21.62 -7.29 -6.48
CA GLY A 14 -22.60 -6.79 -7.46
C GLY A 14 -23.82 -6.05 -6.89
N ARG A 15 -23.84 -5.72 -5.58
CA ARG A 15 -25.01 -5.09 -4.94
C ARG A 15 -25.31 -3.74 -5.58
N GLY A 16 -26.57 -3.55 -6.02
CA GLY A 16 -27.04 -2.32 -6.64
C GLY A 16 -26.92 -2.26 -8.17
N ASN A 17 -26.38 -3.31 -8.81
CA ASN A 17 -26.31 -3.44 -10.27
C ASN A 17 -27.29 -4.51 -10.82
N GLY A 18 -28.30 -4.93 -10.05
CA GLY A 18 -29.28 -5.93 -10.49
C GLY A 18 -28.79 -7.40 -10.49
N LEU A 19 -27.50 -7.63 -10.26
CA LEU A 19 -26.85 -8.95 -10.30
C LEU A 19 -27.11 -9.81 -9.05
N GLU A 20 -27.25 -11.13 -9.21
CA GLU A 20 -27.35 -12.06 -8.08
C GLU A 20 -26.02 -12.13 -7.29
N VAL A 21 -26.03 -11.58 -6.08
CA VAL A 21 -24.86 -11.52 -5.19
C VAL A 21 -24.82 -12.76 -4.29
N ALA A 22 -23.64 -13.16 -3.84
CA ALA A 22 -23.53 -14.04 -2.67
C ALA A 22 -24.49 -13.50 -1.58
N GLY A 23 -25.43 -14.34 -1.11
CA GLY A 23 -26.68 -13.91 -0.44
C GLY A 23 -26.50 -12.93 0.73
N GLU A 24 -27.56 -12.32 1.25
CA GLU A 24 -27.51 -11.12 2.12
C GLU A 24 -26.45 -11.11 3.24
N ARG A 25 -26.16 -12.28 3.83
CA ARG A 25 -25.11 -12.45 4.83
C ARG A 25 -23.71 -12.53 4.20
N ALA A 26 -23.52 -13.21 3.07
CA ALA A 26 -22.25 -13.34 2.39
C ALA A 26 -21.94 -12.16 1.43
N GLY A 27 -20.67 -12.09 0.98
CA GLY A 27 -20.25 -11.14 -0.06
C GLY A 27 -19.37 -9.99 0.43
N PHE A 28 -19.13 -9.04 -0.48
CA PHE A 28 -18.19 -7.94 -0.32
C PHE A 28 -18.83 -6.58 -0.60
N PHE A 29 -18.39 -5.55 0.12
CA PHE A 29 -18.89 -4.18 -0.02
C PHE A 29 -17.76 -3.17 -0.27
N SER A 30 -18.09 -2.09 -0.98
CA SER A 30 -17.21 -0.92 -1.07
C SER A 30 -17.35 -0.06 0.17
N LYS A 31 -16.20 0.23 0.81
CA LYS A 31 -16.18 1.16 1.94
C LYS A 31 -16.42 2.59 1.45
N LEU A 32 -15.96 2.91 0.24
CA LEU A 32 -16.18 4.21 -0.39
C LEU A 32 -17.68 4.47 -0.58
N GLU A 33 -18.39 3.50 -1.16
CA GLU A 33 -19.83 3.56 -1.31
C GLU A 33 -20.52 3.75 0.04
N THR A 34 -20.16 2.93 1.03
CA THR A 34 -20.75 2.99 2.39
C THR A 34 -20.60 4.39 3.00
N LEU A 35 -19.41 4.99 2.92
CA LEU A 35 -19.14 6.33 3.45
C LEU A 35 -19.89 7.43 2.70
N LEU A 36 -20.07 7.29 1.38
CA LEU A 36 -20.85 8.23 0.58
C LEU A 36 -22.33 8.15 0.96
N THR A 37 -22.90 6.95 1.02
CA THR A 37 -24.32 6.74 1.34
C THR A 37 -24.69 7.25 2.73
N GLN A 38 -23.83 6.99 3.73
CA GLN A 38 -24.00 7.45 5.12
C GLN A 38 -23.66 8.93 5.32
N GLY A 39 -23.01 9.58 4.34
CA GLY A 39 -22.63 10.98 4.41
C GLY A 39 -23.84 11.92 4.42
N SER A 40 -23.70 13.06 5.10
CA SER A 40 -24.71 14.11 5.16
C SER A 40 -24.75 15.01 3.92
N GLN A 41 -23.73 14.93 3.05
CA GLN A 41 -23.67 15.72 1.82
C GLN A 41 -24.72 15.21 0.81
N GLY A 42 -25.76 16.00 0.58
CA GLY A 42 -26.82 15.63 -0.37
C GLY A 42 -26.53 15.99 -1.84
N LYS A 43 -25.84 17.12 -2.07
CA LYS A 43 -25.55 17.63 -3.43
C LYS A 43 -24.33 18.57 -3.38
N ALA A 44 -23.42 18.47 -4.33
CA ALA A 44 -22.22 19.32 -4.40
C ALA A 44 -21.64 19.41 -5.83
N PRO A 45 -20.78 20.40 -6.14
CA PRO A 45 -20.00 20.42 -7.38
C PRO A 45 -19.01 19.24 -7.46
N PRO A 46 -18.66 18.75 -8.67
CA PRO A 46 -17.73 17.61 -8.83
C PRO A 46 -16.38 17.79 -8.13
N LYS A 47 -15.81 19.01 -8.15
CA LYS A 47 -14.56 19.32 -7.44
C LYS A 47 -14.66 19.15 -5.92
N GLN A 48 -15.83 19.50 -5.34
CA GLN A 48 -16.07 19.34 -3.91
C GLN A 48 -16.23 17.86 -3.56
N TRP A 49 -16.91 17.08 -4.40
CA TRP A 49 -16.98 15.62 -4.25
C TRP A 49 -15.59 14.97 -4.33
N ALA A 50 -14.76 15.37 -5.30
CA ALA A 50 -13.41 14.84 -5.44
C ALA A 50 -12.54 15.11 -4.19
N ALA A 51 -12.58 16.34 -3.66
CA ALA A 51 -11.88 16.69 -2.43
C ALA A 51 -12.39 15.88 -1.22
N MET A 52 -13.70 15.69 -1.10
CA MET A 52 -14.31 14.89 -0.04
C MET A 52 -13.90 13.41 -0.12
N ILE A 53 -13.94 12.83 -1.32
CA ILE A 53 -13.55 11.43 -1.57
C ILE A 53 -12.05 11.22 -1.28
N GLN A 54 -11.19 12.16 -1.67
CA GLN A 54 -9.77 12.12 -1.30
C GLN A 54 -9.59 12.16 0.22
N ALA A 55 -10.37 12.97 0.94
CA ALA A 55 -10.33 13.00 2.40
C ALA A 55 -10.78 11.68 3.05
N PHE A 56 -11.60 10.85 2.38
CA PHE A 56 -11.98 9.54 2.89
C PHE A 56 -10.81 8.54 2.97
N GLN A 57 -9.65 8.82 2.36
CA GLN A 57 -8.43 8.06 2.63
C GLN A 57 -8.04 8.11 4.11
N GLN A 58 -8.28 9.23 4.81
CA GLN A 58 -8.08 9.35 6.26
C GLN A 58 -9.08 8.48 7.04
N LYS A 59 -10.25 8.18 6.47
CA LYS A 59 -11.25 7.25 7.01
C LYS A 59 -11.00 5.80 6.59
N GLY A 60 -9.84 5.53 6.00
CA GLY A 60 -9.39 4.20 5.67
C GLY A 60 -9.89 3.64 4.33
N ILE A 61 -10.27 4.50 3.38
CA ILE A 61 -10.43 4.11 1.98
C ILE A 61 -9.05 3.86 1.35
N LYS A 62 -8.93 2.76 0.59
CA LYS A 62 -7.67 2.41 -0.07
C LYS A 62 -7.46 3.25 -1.32
N ARG A 63 -6.19 3.52 -1.64
CA ARG A 63 -5.83 4.17 -2.91
C ARG A 63 -6.24 3.30 -4.10
N SER A 64 -6.10 1.98 -4.01
CA SER A 64 -6.58 1.02 -5.03
C SER A 64 -8.08 1.14 -5.25
N GLU A 65 -8.90 1.22 -4.21
CA GLU A 65 -10.35 1.45 -4.35
C GLU A 65 -10.68 2.74 -5.12
N LEU A 66 -9.93 3.84 -4.87
CA LEU A 66 -10.11 5.10 -5.62
C LEU A 66 -9.62 5.01 -7.07
N GLN A 67 -8.56 4.25 -7.32
CA GLN A 67 -7.99 4.07 -8.66
C GLN A 67 -8.87 3.16 -9.50
N ASP A 68 -9.24 2.00 -8.95
CA ASP A 68 -10.06 0.99 -9.62
C ASP A 68 -11.47 1.51 -9.89
N SER A 69 -12.05 2.34 -9.01
CA SER A 69 -13.35 2.96 -9.26
C SER A 69 -13.33 4.06 -10.34
N GLY A 70 -12.14 4.58 -10.70
CA GLY A 70 -11.99 5.70 -11.64
C GLY A 70 -12.70 7.00 -11.20
N ILE A 71 -13.20 7.09 -9.97
CA ILE A 71 -14.15 8.13 -9.56
C ILE A 71 -13.57 9.54 -9.64
N LEU A 72 -12.29 9.70 -9.30
CA LEU A 72 -11.63 11.01 -9.31
C LEU A 72 -11.43 11.56 -10.72
N GLU A 73 -11.13 10.69 -11.68
CA GLU A 73 -11.02 11.06 -13.09
C GLU A 73 -12.39 11.45 -13.65
N ARG A 74 -13.42 10.65 -13.37
CA ARG A 74 -14.80 10.93 -13.81
C ARG A 74 -15.36 12.22 -13.22
N LEU A 75 -15.08 12.51 -11.94
CA LEU A 75 -15.45 13.78 -11.33
C LEU A 75 -14.64 14.95 -11.88
N GLY A 76 -13.36 14.74 -12.20
CA GLY A 76 -12.50 15.74 -12.82
C GLY A 76 -12.93 16.13 -14.24
N GLY A 77 -13.42 15.16 -15.02
CA GLY A 77 -13.94 15.36 -16.38
C GLY A 77 -15.42 15.71 -16.46
N SER A 78 -16.15 15.76 -15.33
CA SER A 78 -17.58 16.06 -15.32
C SER A 78 -17.85 17.56 -15.55
N GLU A 79 -18.62 17.87 -16.59
CA GLU A 79 -19.11 19.23 -16.89
C GLU A 79 -20.33 19.64 -16.06
N ALA A 80 -20.90 18.71 -15.26
CA ALA A 80 -22.07 18.99 -14.43
C ALA A 80 -21.77 20.10 -13.41
N LYS A 81 -22.67 21.09 -13.32
CA LYS A 81 -22.59 22.16 -12.32
C LYS A 81 -22.64 21.61 -10.89
N SER A 82 -23.40 20.53 -10.68
CA SER A 82 -23.50 19.85 -9.40
C SER A 82 -24.05 18.44 -9.58
N LEU A 83 -23.59 17.52 -8.74
CA LEU A 83 -24.05 16.14 -8.64
C LEU A 83 -24.68 15.90 -7.26
N THR A 84 -25.78 15.17 -7.24
CA THR A 84 -26.42 14.62 -6.05
C THR A 84 -25.61 13.46 -5.48
N LYS A 85 -25.87 13.11 -4.23
CA LYS A 85 -25.27 11.94 -3.57
C LYS A 85 -25.51 10.66 -4.36
N ASP A 86 -26.75 10.45 -4.82
CA ASP A 86 -27.14 9.23 -5.52
C ASP A 86 -26.44 9.11 -6.88
N GLU A 87 -26.28 10.23 -7.60
CA GLU A 87 -25.48 10.26 -8.83
C GLU A 87 -24.02 9.89 -8.56
N VAL A 88 -23.40 10.41 -7.50
CA VAL A 88 -22.00 10.08 -7.15
C VAL A 88 -21.86 8.63 -6.68
N VAL A 89 -22.80 8.12 -5.89
CA VAL A 89 -22.84 6.71 -5.49
C VAL A 89 -22.97 5.82 -6.72
N GLN A 90 -23.81 6.19 -7.69
CA GLN A 90 -23.94 5.45 -8.92
C GLN A 90 -22.68 5.51 -9.79
N LEU A 91 -21.97 6.65 -9.82
CA LEU A 91 -20.68 6.76 -10.50
C LEU A 91 -19.63 5.83 -9.87
N VAL A 92 -19.64 5.68 -8.54
CA VAL A 92 -18.77 4.73 -7.83
C VAL A 92 -19.15 3.30 -8.17
N ARG A 93 -20.44 2.92 -8.03
CA ARG A 93 -20.93 1.56 -8.33
C ARG A 93 -20.64 1.14 -9.77
N SER A 94 -20.84 2.04 -10.73
CA SER A 94 -20.61 1.74 -12.14
C SER A 94 -19.13 1.70 -12.51
N GLY A 95 -18.25 2.29 -11.69
CA GLY A 95 -16.81 2.34 -11.91
C GLY A 95 -16.05 1.23 -11.17
N LEU A 96 -16.63 0.70 -10.08
CA LEU A 96 -15.99 -0.37 -9.31
C LEU A 96 -15.93 -1.67 -10.10
N PRO A 97 -14.79 -2.39 -10.04
CA PRO A 97 -14.68 -3.70 -10.66
C PRO A 97 -15.61 -4.69 -9.98
N THR A 98 -16.19 -5.60 -10.76
CA THR A 98 -17.04 -6.67 -10.23
C THR A 98 -16.28 -7.99 -10.29
N VAL A 99 -16.37 -8.79 -9.22
CA VAL A 99 -15.75 -10.11 -9.18
C VAL A 99 -16.85 -11.17 -9.16
N LYS A 100 -16.84 -12.05 -10.17
CA LYS A 100 -17.71 -13.21 -10.30
C LYS A 100 -16.97 -14.44 -9.78
N GLU A 101 -17.57 -15.14 -8.84
CA GLU A 101 -17.10 -16.44 -8.36
C GLU A 101 -17.84 -17.54 -9.12
N VAL A 102 -17.10 -18.50 -9.66
CA VAL A 102 -17.63 -19.67 -10.37
C VAL A 102 -17.10 -20.94 -9.71
N GLU A 103 -17.99 -21.76 -9.15
CA GLU A 103 -17.73 -23.13 -8.68
C GLU A 103 -17.94 -24.10 -9.85
N LEU A 104 -16.88 -24.80 -10.25
CA LEU A 104 -16.91 -25.70 -11.39
C LEU A 104 -17.69 -26.98 -11.08
N ALA A 105 -18.66 -27.31 -11.94
CA ALA A 105 -19.39 -28.57 -11.86
C ALA A 105 -18.52 -29.78 -12.19
N GLN A 106 -17.53 -29.59 -13.07
CA GLN A 106 -16.55 -30.59 -13.46
C GLN A 106 -15.13 -30.07 -13.14
N PRO A 107 -14.61 -30.34 -11.93
CA PRO A 107 -13.28 -29.89 -11.54
C PRO A 107 -12.18 -30.52 -12.42
N HIS A 108 -11.24 -29.72 -12.89
CA HIS A 108 -10.23 -30.15 -13.86
C HIS A 108 -9.02 -30.83 -13.21
N TYR A 109 -8.65 -30.38 -12.01
CA TYR A 109 -7.44 -30.74 -11.28
C TYR A 109 -7.71 -31.65 -10.07
N GLU A 110 -8.85 -32.35 -10.02
CA GLU A 110 -9.18 -33.26 -8.92
C GLU A 110 -8.09 -34.32 -8.68
N GLY A 111 -7.42 -34.77 -9.74
CA GLY A 111 -6.30 -35.71 -9.65
C GLY A 111 -5.06 -35.19 -8.92
N TRP A 112 -4.99 -33.89 -8.61
CA TRP A 112 -3.83 -33.18 -8.04
C TRP A 112 -4.05 -32.67 -6.60
N ARG A 113 -5.04 -33.22 -5.88
CA ARG A 113 -5.30 -32.95 -4.45
C ARG A 113 -4.60 -33.96 -3.53
N HIS A 114 -4.54 -33.66 -2.23
CA HIS A 114 -4.25 -34.69 -1.22
C HIS A 114 -5.45 -35.63 -1.03
N LYS A 115 -5.19 -36.91 -0.73
CA LYS A 115 -6.24 -37.95 -0.66
C LYS A 115 -7.35 -37.61 0.36
N GLY A 116 -8.58 -37.98 -0.01
CA GLY A 116 -9.78 -37.91 0.84
C GLY A 116 -10.48 -36.54 0.84
N GLY A 117 -11.78 -36.56 1.11
CA GLY A 117 -12.67 -35.38 1.13
C GLY A 117 -13.33 -35.05 -0.21
N THR A 118 -14.26 -34.11 -0.17
CA THR A 118 -14.97 -33.59 -1.35
C THR A 118 -14.19 -32.44 -1.95
N TYR A 119 -13.84 -32.54 -3.23
CA TYR A 119 -13.00 -31.54 -3.90
C TYR A 119 -13.84 -30.56 -4.71
N LYS A 120 -13.41 -29.30 -4.70
CA LYS A 120 -14.06 -28.19 -5.38
C LYS A 120 -13.02 -27.25 -5.98
N GLU A 121 -13.38 -26.67 -7.12
CA GLU A 121 -12.59 -25.66 -7.82
C GLU A 121 -13.39 -24.39 -7.99
N TYR A 122 -12.75 -23.27 -7.66
CA TYR A 122 -13.34 -21.94 -7.76
C TYR A 122 -12.51 -21.06 -8.66
N LEU A 123 -13.19 -20.38 -9.57
CA LEU A 123 -12.62 -19.33 -10.39
C LEU A 123 -13.15 -17.99 -9.91
N PHE A 124 -12.24 -17.03 -9.80
CA PHE A 124 -12.56 -15.65 -9.52
C PHE A 124 -12.28 -14.87 -10.79
N VAL A 125 -13.33 -14.34 -11.39
CA VAL A 125 -13.33 -13.68 -12.69
C VAL A 125 -13.55 -12.19 -12.48
N LEU A 126 -12.72 -11.37 -13.10
CA LEU A 126 -12.95 -9.94 -13.16
C LEU A 126 -13.90 -9.61 -14.30
N ASN A 127 -15.12 -9.20 -13.96
CA ASN A 127 -16.11 -8.79 -14.93
C ASN A 127 -15.93 -7.32 -15.30
N SER A 128 -16.02 -7.05 -16.61
CA SER A 128 -16.15 -5.70 -17.13
C SER A 128 -17.56 -5.16 -16.96
N GLN A 129 -17.75 -3.89 -17.28
CA GLN A 129 -19.09 -3.30 -17.34
C GLN A 129 -19.95 -4.02 -18.37
N ARG A 130 -19.35 -4.40 -19.51
CA ARG A 130 -20.04 -5.15 -20.56
C ARG A 130 -20.46 -6.54 -20.09
N ASP A 131 -19.58 -7.27 -19.41
CA ASP A 131 -19.89 -8.61 -18.88
C ASP A 131 -21.06 -8.56 -17.89
N ASN A 132 -21.03 -7.59 -16.97
CA ASN A 132 -22.14 -7.37 -16.03
C ASN A 132 -23.46 -7.07 -16.75
N VAL A 133 -23.43 -6.23 -17.79
CA VAL A 133 -24.63 -5.91 -18.58
C VAL A 133 -25.16 -7.15 -19.30
N GLN A 134 -24.29 -8.01 -19.83
CA GLN A 134 -24.68 -9.23 -20.53
C GLN A 134 -25.29 -10.26 -19.57
N ASP A 135 -24.69 -10.45 -18.40
CA ASP A 135 -25.21 -11.36 -17.38
C ASP A 135 -26.57 -10.86 -16.85
N GLU A 136 -26.70 -9.57 -16.52
CA GLU A 136 -27.98 -8.98 -16.07
C GLU A 136 -29.06 -9.08 -17.17
N LEU A 137 -28.68 -8.88 -18.45
CA LEU A 137 -29.59 -9.05 -19.57
C LEU A 137 -30.10 -10.50 -19.66
N GLY A 138 -29.19 -11.47 -19.59
CA GLY A 138 -29.55 -12.89 -19.66
C GLY A 138 -30.42 -13.33 -18.49
N GLU A 139 -30.15 -12.82 -17.27
CA GLU A 139 -30.97 -13.06 -16.09
C GLU A 139 -32.40 -12.51 -16.27
N LEU A 140 -32.53 -11.25 -16.69
CA LEU A 140 -33.83 -10.60 -16.90
C LEU A 140 -34.60 -11.24 -18.06
N GLU A 141 -33.93 -11.60 -19.15
CA GLU A 141 -34.55 -12.30 -20.28
C GLU A 141 -35.06 -13.68 -19.85
N SER A 142 -34.28 -14.43 -19.05
CA SER A 142 -34.70 -15.73 -18.50
C SER A 142 -35.87 -15.61 -17.53
N GLN A 143 -35.87 -14.59 -16.67
CA GLN A 143 -36.98 -14.33 -15.73
C GLN A 143 -38.26 -13.95 -16.46
N ILE A 144 -38.18 -13.09 -17.47
CA ILE A 144 -39.34 -12.76 -18.32
C ILE A 144 -39.82 -14.00 -19.08
N GLU A 145 -38.91 -14.79 -19.64
CA GLU A 145 -39.25 -16.03 -20.34
C GLU A 145 -39.98 -17.00 -19.39
N ALA A 146 -39.50 -17.17 -18.17
CA ALA A 146 -40.17 -17.97 -17.15
C ALA A 146 -41.59 -17.44 -16.85
N ILE A 147 -41.75 -16.13 -16.64
CA ILE A 147 -43.07 -15.50 -16.42
C ILE A 147 -44.00 -15.73 -17.63
N GLN A 148 -43.46 -15.73 -18.86
CA GLN A 148 -44.24 -15.87 -20.10
C GLN A 148 -44.60 -17.33 -20.44
N TYR A 149 -43.67 -18.28 -20.26
CA TYR A 149 -43.87 -19.69 -20.61
C TYR A 149 -44.58 -20.48 -19.51
N ASP A 150 -44.47 -20.09 -18.24
CA ASP A 150 -45.12 -20.77 -17.13
C ASP A 150 -46.62 -20.40 -16.97
N ALA A 151 -47.21 -19.71 -17.96
CA ALA A 151 -48.65 -19.53 -18.11
C ALA A 151 -49.43 -20.86 -18.22
N THR A 152 -48.73 -21.98 -18.46
CA THR A 152 -49.29 -23.34 -18.45
C THR A 152 -49.30 -23.97 -17.06
N SER A 153 -48.50 -23.46 -16.10
CA SER A 153 -48.51 -23.82 -14.68
C SER A 153 -48.87 -22.59 -13.83
N ILE A 154 -50.15 -22.21 -13.92
CA ILE A 154 -50.78 -21.01 -13.35
C ILE A 154 -50.52 -20.79 -11.83
N ALA A 155 -49.95 -21.76 -11.10
CA ALA A 155 -49.80 -21.69 -9.64
C ALA A 155 -48.49 -21.05 -9.14
N PHE A 156 -47.38 -21.07 -9.92
CA PHE A 156 -46.09 -20.57 -9.43
C PHE A 156 -45.80 -19.12 -9.87
N SER A 157 -46.08 -18.77 -11.13
CA SER A 157 -45.89 -17.40 -11.66
C SER A 157 -46.93 -16.37 -11.20
N LEU A 158 -48.06 -16.79 -10.60
CA LEU A 158 -49.10 -15.85 -10.15
C LEU A 158 -48.71 -15.14 -8.84
N GLY A 159 -47.96 -15.79 -7.95
CA GLY A 159 -47.56 -15.22 -6.65
C GLY A 159 -46.76 -13.93 -6.83
N ASP A 160 -45.69 -13.99 -7.62
CA ASP A 160 -44.81 -12.84 -7.87
C ASP A 160 -45.52 -11.72 -8.63
N LEU A 161 -46.43 -12.08 -9.56
CA LEU A 161 -47.21 -11.10 -10.34
C LEU A 161 -48.37 -10.49 -9.54
N MET A 162 -48.90 -11.21 -8.55
CA MET A 162 -49.93 -10.71 -7.63
C MET A 162 -49.33 -9.79 -6.57
N ASP A 163 -48.12 -10.11 -6.11
CA ASP A 163 -47.37 -9.30 -5.15
C ASP A 163 -46.79 -8.04 -5.82
N ASP A 164 -46.42 -8.11 -7.10
CA ASP A 164 -45.92 -6.96 -7.86
C ASP A 164 -46.32 -6.99 -9.36
N PRO A 165 -47.50 -6.44 -9.70
CA PRO A 165 -48.01 -6.42 -11.07
C PRO A 165 -47.16 -5.61 -12.06
N GLU A 166 -46.33 -4.70 -11.55
CA GLU A 166 -45.47 -3.84 -12.38
C GLU A 166 -44.09 -4.47 -12.66
N LEU A 167 -43.79 -5.62 -12.04
CA LEU A 167 -42.50 -6.30 -12.16
C LEU A 167 -42.09 -6.55 -13.63
N PRO A 168 -42.94 -7.10 -14.52
CA PRO A 168 -42.56 -7.31 -15.92
C PRO A 168 -42.28 -6.00 -16.67
N VAL A 169 -43.03 -4.94 -16.37
CA VAL A 169 -42.85 -3.62 -16.99
C VAL A 169 -41.50 -3.02 -16.58
N ARG A 170 -41.14 -3.13 -15.30
CA ARG A 170 -39.83 -2.65 -14.81
C ARG A 170 -38.68 -3.49 -15.37
N MET A 171 -38.82 -4.82 -15.42
CA MET A 171 -37.83 -5.71 -16.05
C MET A 171 -37.63 -5.35 -17.52
N GLN A 172 -38.70 -5.13 -18.27
CA GLN A 172 -38.61 -4.81 -19.69
C GLN A 172 -38.01 -3.42 -19.93
N LYS A 173 -38.31 -2.43 -19.09
CA LYS A 173 -37.64 -1.13 -19.10
C LYS A 173 -36.14 -1.29 -18.84
N ARG A 174 -35.76 -2.11 -17.85
CA ARG A 174 -34.36 -2.37 -17.52
C ARG A 174 -33.61 -3.05 -18.66
N ILE A 175 -34.22 -4.05 -19.32
CA ILE A 175 -33.67 -4.68 -20.52
C ILE A 175 -33.39 -3.64 -21.61
N GLN A 176 -34.31 -2.70 -21.86
CA GLN A 176 -34.08 -1.63 -22.84
C GLN A 176 -32.90 -0.72 -22.45
N GLU A 177 -32.81 -0.33 -21.18
CA GLU A 177 -31.67 0.45 -20.67
C GLU A 177 -30.34 -0.30 -20.85
N LEU A 178 -30.31 -1.60 -20.54
CA LEU A 178 -29.13 -2.45 -20.71
C LEU A 178 -28.75 -2.64 -22.17
N LYS A 179 -29.73 -2.83 -23.07
CA LYS A 179 -29.51 -2.91 -24.52
C LYS A 179 -28.91 -1.63 -25.10
N LEU A 180 -29.28 -0.47 -24.57
CA LEU A 180 -28.70 0.82 -24.94
C LEU A 180 -27.29 1.03 -24.37
N LEU A 181 -27.02 0.49 -23.17
CA LEU A 181 -25.71 0.58 -22.52
C LEU A 181 -24.69 -0.37 -23.16
N LEU A 182 -25.11 -1.57 -23.57
CA LEU A 182 -24.24 -2.64 -24.06
C LEU A 182 -23.22 -2.23 -25.15
N PRO A 183 -23.57 -1.41 -26.17
CA PRO A 183 -22.61 -1.00 -27.22
C PRO A 183 -21.53 -0.03 -26.74
N VAL A 184 -21.79 0.71 -25.67
CA VAL A 184 -20.89 1.72 -25.10
C VAL A 184 -20.27 1.30 -23.76
N ALA A 185 -20.70 0.16 -23.24
CA ALA A 185 -20.17 -0.43 -22.01
C ALA A 185 -18.70 -0.77 -22.19
N TRP A 186 -17.89 -0.39 -21.20
CA TRP A 186 -16.47 -0.69 -21.22
C TRP A 186 -16.24 -2.21 -21.07
N ASP A 187 -15.28 -2.72 -21.86
CA ASP A 187 -14.83 -4.11 -21.86
C ASP A 187 -13.30 -4.16 -21.88
N PHE A 188 -12.74 -5.30 -21.47
CA PHE A 188 -11.31 -5.56 -21.58
C PHE A 188 -10.90 -5.72 -23.05
N LYS A 189 -9.75 -5.14 -23.42
CA LYS A 189 -9.22 -5.21 -24.80
C LYS A 189 -8.97 -6.64 -25.29
N ALA A 190 -8.59 -7.54 -24.39
CA ALA A 190 -8.36 -8.95 -24.66
C ALA A 190 -8.60 -9.76 -23.39
N SER A 191 -9.06 -11.00 -23.56
CA SER A 191 -9.24 -11.96 -22.47
C SER A 191 -7.89 -12.50 -22.00
N HIS A 192 -7.61 -12.44 -20.70
CA HIS A 192 -6.41 -13.07 -20.14
C HIS A 192 -6.67 -14.54 -19.78
N PHE A 193 -5.84 -15.45 -20.30
CA PHE A 193 -5.90 -16.92 -20.12
C PHE A 193 -7.24 -17.60 -20.48
N SER A 194 -7.57 -17.65 -21.77
CA SER A 194 -8.72 -18.41 -22.30
C SER A 194 -8.47 -19.93 -22.45
N SER A 195 -7.23 -20.39 -22.27
CA SER A 195 -6.85 -21.78 -22.57
C SER A 195 -7.18 -22.78 -21.47
N ALA A 196 -7.57 -22.33 -20.27
CA ALA A 196 -7.84 -23.23 -19.15
C ALA A 196 -9.21 -23.92 -19.25
N LEU A 197 -10.14 -23.36 -20.01
CA LEU A 197 -11.55 -23.79 -20.02
C LEU A 197 -12.16 -23.49 -21.39
N ASP A 198 -11.85 -24.36 -22.38
CA ASP A 198 -12.53 -24.60 -23.67
C ASP A 198 -13.24 -23.45 -24.42
N GLY A 199 -12.84 -22.20 -24.18
CA GLY A 199 -13.44 -20.99 -24.75
C GLY A 199 -14.80 -20.58 -24.17
N SER A 200 -15.33 -21.28 -23.15
CA SER A 200 -16.66 -20.98 -22.60
C SER A 200 -16.67 -20.25 -21.27
N VAL A 201 -15.55 -20.27 -20.53
CA VAL A 201 -15.51 -19.68 -19.19
C VAL A 201 -15.00 -18.26 -19.30
N ASP A 202 -15.64 -17.42 -18.50
CA ASP A 202 -15.55 -15.97 -18.52
C ASP A 202 -14.10 -15.48 -18.71
N LYS A 203 -13.99 -14.47 -19.58
CA LYS A 203 -12.75 -13.76 -19.87
C LYS A 203 -12.17 -13.21 -18.55
N ASN A 204 -10.84 -13.13 -18.44
CA ASN A 204 -10.16 -12.41 -17.35
C ASN A 204 -10.21 -13.10 -15.98
N ILE A 205 -9.84 -14.39 -15.96
CA ILE A 205 -9.65 -15.16 -14.72
C ILE A 205 -8.57 -14.46 -13.88
N MET A 206 -9.00 -13.87 -12.77
CA MET A 206 -8.16 -13.17 -11.80
C MET A 206 -7.40 -14.17 -10.93
N ALA A 207 -8.10 -15.18 -10.43
CA ALA A 207 -7.51 -16.20 -9.56
C ALA A 207 -8.27 -17.53 -9.66
N HIS A 208 -7.57 -18.60 -9.31
CA HIS A 208 -8.08 -19.96 -9.19
C HIS A 208 -7.76 -20.45 -7.77
N ALA A 209 -8.75 -21.08 -7.13
CA ALA A 209 -8.59 -21.73 -5.85
C ALA A 209 -9.06 -23.17 -5.89
N ARG A 210 -8.28 -24.05 -5.26
CA ARG A 210 -8.58 -25.48 -5.12
C ARG A 210 -8.80 -25.78 -3.65
N VAL A 211 -9.88 -26.49 -3.34
CA VAL A 211 -10.28 -26.78 -1.96
C VAL A 211 -10.72 -28.23 -1.82
N THR A 212 -10.44 -28.80 -0.66
CA THR A 212 -11.01 -30.07 -0.23
C THR A 212 -11.73 -29.91 1.11
N GLU A 213 -13.01 -30.30 1.15
CA GLU A 213 -13.83 -30.36 2.35
C GLU A 213 -13.72 -31.76 2.97
N ARG A 214 -13.23 -31.86 4.21
CA ARG A 214 -12.91 -33.12 4.92
C ARG A 214 -13.60 -33.17 6.27
N GLY A 215 -14.90 -33.42 6.28
CA GLY A 215 -15.68 -33.45 7.52
C GLY A 215 -15.60 -32.10 8.24
N SER A 216 -14.82 -32.04 9.31
CA SER A 216 -14.62 -30.83 10.10
C SER A 216 -13.49 -29.91 9.61
N LEU A 217 -12.70 -30.33 8.62
CA LEU A 217 -11.60 -29.56 8.07
C LEU A 217 -11.98 -28.97 6.70
N TYR A 218 -11.81 -27.66 6.55
CA TYR A 218 -11.80 -26.99 5.25
C TYR A 218 -10.35 -26.73 4.85
N PHE A 219 -9.88 -27.43 3.81
CA PHE A 219 -8.47 -27.42 3.43
C PHE A 219 -8.28 -26.78 2.07
N VAL A 220 -7.50 -25.71 2.01
CA VAL A 220 -7.15 -25.05 0.76
C VAL A 220 -5.92 -25.73 0.15
N GLU A 221 -6.14 -26.39 -0.97
CA GLU A 221 -5.12 -27.11 -1.74
C GLU A 221 -4.24 -26.15 -2.56
N GLU A 222 -4.78 -25.01 -3.00
CA GLU A 222 -4.03 -23.99 -3.75
C GLU A 222 -4.79 -22.66 -3.82
N ILE A 223 -4.06 -21.55 -3.83
CA ILE A 223 -4.53 -20.23 -4.25
C ILE A 223 -3.53 -19.69 -5.28
N GLN A 224 -3.97 -19.44 -6.51
CA GLN A 224 -3.09 -19.06 -7.61
C GLN A 224 -3.72 -17.97 -8.49
N SER A 225 -2.88 -17.10 -9.04
CA SER A 225 -3.27 -16.12 -10.05
C SER A 225 -2.21 -16.11 -11.15
N ASP A 226 -2.52 -16.70 -12.31
CA ASP A 226 -1.62 -16.69 -13.45
C ASP A 226 -1.41 -15.28 -13.99
N TRP A 227 -2.45 -14.43 -13.89
CA TRP A 227 -2.38 -13.03 -14.27
C TRP A 227 -1.36 -12.27 -13.41
N ALA A 228 -1.50 -12.35 -12.08
CA ALA A 228 -0.56 -11.69 -11.17
C ALA A 228 0.85 -12.29 -11.26
N GLN A 229 0.97 -13.60 -11.53
CA GLN A 229 2.27 -14.25 -11.72
C GLN A 229 2.95 -13.83 -13.03
N SER A 230 2.23 -13.80 -14.14
CA SER A 230 2.74 -13.39 -15.45
C SER A 230 3.16 -11.92 -15.42
N GLY A 231 2.25 -11.04 -15.00
CA GLY A 231 2.50 -9.60 -14.86
C GLY A 231 3.60 -9.32 -13.83
N GLY A 232 3.56 -9.99 -12.67
CA GLY A 232 4.57 -9.87 -11.62
C GLY A 232 5.95 -10.38 -12.03
N LYS A 233 6.05 -11.48 -12.77
CA LYS A 233 7.34 -12.01 -13.29
C LYS A 233 7.93 -11.06 -14.32
N LYS A 234 7.11 -10.54 -15.23
CA LYS A 234 7.53 -9.54 -16.21
C LYS A 234 7.91 -8.23 -15.52
N ALA A 235 7.16 -7.80 -14.51
CA ALA A 235 7.44 -6.60 -13.72
C ALA A 235 8.73 -6.72 -12.93
N ARG A 236 8.97 -7.84 -12.25
CA ARG A 236 10.24 -8.10 -11.56
C ARG A 236 11.41 -8.15 -12.54
N ARG A 237 11.22 -8.78 -13.71
CA ARG A 237 12.24 -8.83 -14.76
C ARG A 237 12.59 -7.43 -15.27
N LEU A 238 11.60 -6.66 -15.72
CA LEU A 238 11.80 -5.30 -16.23
C LEU A 238 12.36 -4.36 -15.15
N ALA A 239 11.86 -4.47 -13.92
CA ALA A 239 12.39 -3.71 -12.79
C ALA A 239 13.87 -4.02 -12.59
N ARG A 240 14.22 -5.30 -12.50
CA ARG A 240 15.60 -5.73 -12.32
C ARG A 240 16.48 -5.31 -13.49
N ASP A 241 16.01 -5.44 -14.72
CA ASP A 241 16.77 -5.08 -15.91
C ASP A 241 16.99 -3.54 -15.97
N ALA A 242 15.97 -2.74 -15.62
CA ALA A 242 16.10 -1.29 -15.52
C ALA A 242 16.98 -0.85 -14.34
N MET A 243 16.85 -1.51 -13.19
CA MET A 243 17.74 -1.33 -12.03
C MET A 243 19.17 -1.68 -12.39
N LEU A 244 19.39 -2.74 -13.17
CA LEU A 244 20.70 -3.14 -13.65
C LEU A 244 21.27 -2.13 -14.66
N VAL A 245 20.46 -1.61 -15.59
CA VAL A 245 20.89 -0.56 -16.53
C VAL A 245 21.27 0.70 -15.77
N ALA A 246 20.45 1.14 -14.83
CA ALA A 246 20.74 2.30 -13.99
C ALA A 246 22.01 2.07 -13.13
N ALA A 247 22.19 0.86 -12.59
CA ALA A 247 23.39 0.48 -11.85
C ALA A 247 24.65 0.52 -12.72
N LEU A 248 24.60 -0.08 -13.92
CA LEU A 248 25.72 -0.09 -14.86
C LEU A 248 26.06 1.32 -15.36
N GLN A 249 25.05 2.18 -15.58
CA GLN A 249 25.27 3.58 -15.93
C GLN A 249 25.94 4.36 -14.79
N LYS A 250 25.51 4.13 -13.55
CA LYS A 250 26.07 4.76 -12.35
C LYS A 250 27.52 4.35 -12.08
N LEU A 251 27.87 3.12 -12.43
CA LEU A 251 29.23 2.57 -12.26
C LEU A 251 30.12 2.83 -13.49
N ARG A 252 29.56 3.35 -14.59
CA ARG A 252 30.30 3.68 -15.82
C ARG A 252 31.29 4.81 -15.54
N GLY A 253 32.56 4.57 -15.86
CA GLY A 253 33.65 5.55 -15.64
C GLY A 253 34.50 5.29 -14.39
N GLN A 254 34.13 4.31 -13.56
CA GLN A 254 35.01 3.91 -12.45
C GLN A 254 36.18 3.03 -12.94
N PRO A 255 37.40 3.20 -12.39
CA PRO A 255 38.60 2.50 -12.89
C PRO A 255 38.48 0.97 -12.87
N GLU A 256 37.79 0.44 -11.86
CA GLU A 256 37.57 -0.98 -11.61
C GLU A 256 36.32 -1.54 -12.32
N PHE A 257 35.56 -0.69 -13.03
CA PHE A 257 34.33 -1.11 -13.70
C PHE A 257 34.65 -2.06 -14.86
N ARG A 258 34.18 -3.30 -14.72
CA ARG A 258 34.30 -4.38 -15.71
C ARG A 258 32.91 -5.01 -15.87
N PRO A 259 32.11 -4.57 -16.87
CA PRO A 259 30.70 -4.95 -17.03
C PRO A 259 30.47 -6.46 -16.95
N GLU A 260 31.35 -7.24 -17.57
CA GLU A 260 31.32 -8.70 -17.64
C GLU A 260 31.51 -9.38 -16.28
N LYS A 261 32.28 -8.78 -15.35
CA LYS A 261 32.52 -9.31 -14.01
C LYS A 261 31.50 -8.84 -12.98
N ILE A 262 31.05 -7.59 -13.08
CA ILE A 262 30.18 -6.98 -12.05
C ILE A 262 28.69 -7.27 -12.25
N ARG A 263 28.26 -7.48 -13.51
CA ARG A 263 26.87 -7.78 -13.84
C ARG A 263 26.25 -8.93 -13.03
N PRO A 264 26.87 -10.12 -12.89
CA PRO A 264 26.27 -11.20 -12.09
C PRO A 264 26.12 -10.83 -10.61
N LEU A 265 27.05 -10.05 -10.06
CA LEU A 265 27.00 -9.58 -8.67
C LEU A 265 25.85 -8.57 -8.47
N LEU A 266 25.71 -7.60 -9.38
CA LEU A 266 24.60 -6.64 -9.35
C LEU A 266 23.23 -7.32 -9.44
N VAL A 267 23.12 -8.36 -10.27
CA VAL A 267 21.89 -9.16 -10.39
C VAL A 267 21.57 -9.85 -9.07
N ALA A 268 22.56 -10.46 -8.40
CA ALA A 268 22.37 -11.09 -7.08
C ALA A 268 21.93 -10.06 -6.04
N ALA A 269 22.63 -8.91 -5.98
CA ALA A 269 22.31 -7.79 -5.09
C ALA A 269 20.87 -7.28 -5.26
N ILE A 270 20.43 -7.07 -6.51
CA ILE A 270 19.07 -6.62 -6.83
C ILE A 270 18.04 -7.66 -6.42
N ASN A 271 18.29 -8.95 -6.70
CA ASN A 271 17.35 -10.02 -6.36
C ASN A 271 17.20 -10.21 -4.85
N GLU A 272 18.30 -10.12 -4.11
CA GLU A 272 18.31 -10.29 -2.65
C GLU A 272 17.94 -9.00 -1.89
N GLY A 273 17.90 -7.86 -2.59
CA GLY A 273 17.71 -6.55 -1.97
C GLY A 273 18.84 -6.17 -1.00
N LYS A 274 20.02 -6.79 -1.16
CA LYS A 274 21.19 -6.60 -0.31
C LYS A 274 22.27 -5.80 -1.03
N PRO A 275 22.95 -4.88 -0.34
CA PRO A 275 24.09 -4.17 -0.91
C PRO A 275 25.26 -5.13 -1.15
N ILE A 276 26.09 -4.82 -2.13
CA ILE A 276 27.33 -5.55 -2.42
C ILE A 276 28.50 -4.59 -2.61
N SER A 277 29.69 -5.12 -2.35
CA SER A 277 30.96 -4.45 -2.57
C SER A 277 31.87 -5.34 -3.41
N PHE A 278 32.52 -4.78 -4.42
CA PHE A 278 33.52 -5.46 -5.25
C PHE A 278 34.71 -4.53 -5.48
N GLY A 279 35.84 -4.81 -4.84
CA GLY A 279 36.96 -3.86 -4.81
C GLY A 279 36.50 -2.54 -4.17
N ASN A 280 36.67 -1.43 -4.89
CA ASN A 280 36.21 -0.10 -4.47
C ASN A 280 34.79 0.26 -4.96
N LEU A 281 34.13 -0.64 -5.70
CA LEU A 281 32.76 -0.43 -6.20
C LEU A 281 31.74 -0.85 -5.15
N ASN A 282 30.89 0.08 -4.72
CA ASN A 282 29.74 -0.17 -3.84
C ASN A 282 28.44 -0.01 -4.60
N PHE A 283 27.55 -0.99 -4.47
CA PHE A 283 26.22 -0.94 -5.07
C PHE A 283 25.15 -1.25 -4.02
N ASN A 284 24.16 -0.35 -3.91
CA ASN A 284 22.98 -0.55 -3.07
C ASN A 284 21.72 -0.66 -3.95
N PRO A 285 21.03 -1.82 -3.98
CA PRO A 285 19.80 -2.00 -4.76
C PRO A 285 18.62 -1.16 -4.24
N LYS A 286 18.71 -0.59 -3.03
CA LYS A 286 17.70 0.30 -2.43
C LYS A 286 17.96 1.79 -2.68
N ASP A 287 18.98 2.12 -3.48
CA ASP A 287 19.26 3.49 -3.91
C ASP A 287 18.01 4.08 -4.60
N PRO A 288 17.56 5.30 -4.24
CA PRO A 288 16.35 5.91 -4.79
C PRO A 288 16.31 5.96 -6.32
N GLU A 289 17.43 6.23 -7.00
CA GLU A 289 17.49 6.29 -8.47
C GLU A 289 17.28 4.90 -9.09
N ILE A 290 17.90 3.89 -8.48
CA ILE A 290 17.79 2.48 -8.89
C ILE A 290 16.35 1.99 -8.64
N VAL A 291 15.80 2.27 -7.45
CA VAL A 291 14.42 1.92 -7.07
C VAL A 291 13.40 2.62 -7.97
N GLU A 292 13.60 3.90 -8.27
CA GLU A 292 12.72 4.66 -9.17
C GLU A 292 12.79 4.15 -10.61
N ALA A 293 13.98 3.82 -11.12
CA ALA A 293 14.15 3.15 -12.41
C ALA A 293 13.41 1.81 -12.45
N GLY A 294 13.51 1.01 -11.37
CA GLY A 294 12.74 -0.21 -11.18
C GLY A 294 11.23 0.05 -11.19
N ASN A 295 10.74 1.05 -10.45
CA ASN A 295 9.31 1.39 -10.37
C ASN A 295 8.74 1.86 -11.71
N ARG A 296 9.45 2.72 -12.45
CA ARG A 296 9.06 3.13 -13.81
C ARG A 296 8.96 1.92 -14.74
N ALA A 297 9.92 1.01 -14.68
CA ALA A 297 9.93 -0.20 -15.51
C ALA A 297 8.85 -1.23 -15.11
N ARG A 298 8.45 -1.30 -13.83
CA ARG A 298 7.31 -2.13 -13.39
C ARG A 298 6.00 -1.68 -14.04
N ALA A 299 5.81 -0.38 -14.23
CA ALA A 299 4.60 0.12 -14.90
C ALA A 299 4.51 -0.33 -16.37
N LEU A 300 5.66 -0.48 -17.05
CA LEU A 300 5.76 -0.99 -18.43
C LEU A 300 5.57 -2.51 -18.55
N ALA A 301 5.48 -3.22 -17.44
CA ALA A 301 5.32 -4.67 -17.44
C ALA A 301 3.96 -5.12 -17.91
N TRP A 302 2.97 -4.26 -17.74
CA TRP A 302 1.60 -4.50 -18.13
C TRP A 302 1.44 -4.04 -19.58
N ASP A 303 1.07 -4.97 -20.46
CA ASP A 303 0.91 -4.74 -21.90
C ASP A 303 -0.46 -5.21 -22.37
N GLU A 304 -0.74 -5.16 -23.67
CA GLU A 304 -2.02 -5.60 -24.22
C GLU A 304 -2.29 -7.10 -24.00
N LEU A 305 -1.24 -7.91 -23.81
CA LEU A 305 -1.33 -9.36 -23.59
C LEU A 305 -1.42 -9.74 -22.12
N THR A 306 -0.99 -8.89 -21.18
CA THR A 306 -1.11 -9.02 -19.73
C THR A 306 -1.40 -7.64 -19.15
N PRO A 307 -2.63 -7.13 -19.32
CA PRO A 307 -2.98 -5.77 -18.94
C PRO A 307 -2.95 -5.63 -17.42
N ALA A 308 -2.70 -4.42 -16.93
CA ALA A 308 -2.94 -4.11 -15.53
C ALA A 308 -4.45 -4.14 -15.30
N ALA A 309 -4.87 -4.76 -14.21
CA ALA A 309 -6.27 -4.78 -13.80
C ALA A 309 -6.40 -4.61 -12.28
N PRO A 310 -7.62 -4.31 -11.80
CA PRO A 310 -7.91 -4.25 -10.38
C PRO A 310 -7.44 -5.50 -9.63
N PHE A 311 -6.95 -5.32 -8.40
CA PHE A 311 -6.40 -6.34 -7.50
C PHE A 311 -5.14 -7.10 -7.98
N VAL A 312 -5.01 -7.47 -9.26
CA VAL A 312 -3.93 -8.37 -9.76
C VAL A 312 -2.54 -7.75 -9.73
N THR A 313 -2.44 -6.43 -9.66
CA THR A 313 -1.16 -5.71 -9.56
C THR A 313 -0.56 -5.79 -8.15
N ASN A 314 -1.33 -6.23 -7.15
CA ASN A 314 -0.91 -6.33 -5.76
C ASN A 314 -1.23 -7.71 -5.17
N THR A 315 -0.19 -8.47 -4.80
CA THR A 315 -0.35 -9.81 -4.24
C THR A 315 -1.28 -9.87 -3.03
N GLU A 316 -1.22 -8.89 -2.12
CA GLU A 316 -2.07 -8.89 -0.92
C GLU A 316 -3.55 -8.65 -1.23
N GLU A 317 -3.85 -7.91 -2.30
CA GLU A 317 -5.23 -7.53 -2.63
C GLU A 317 -6.00 -8.69 -3.22
N TRP A 318 -5.49 -9.32 -4.30
CA TRP A 318 -6.17 -10.46 -4.92
C TRP A 318 -6.16 -11.68 -3.99
N SER A 319 -5.03 -12.01 -3.35
CA SER A 319 -4.96 -13.18 -2.48
C SER A 319 -5.76 -13.00 -1.20
N GLY A 320 -5.81 -11.76 -0.67
CA GLY A 320 -6.64 -11.42 0.48
C GLY A 320 -8.13 -11.52 0.18
N LEU A 321 -8.56 -11.08 -1.01
CA LEU A 321 -9.95 -11.22 -1.46
C LEU A 321 -10.36 -12.70 -1.54
N VAL A 322 -9.56 -13.52 -2.25
CA VAL A 322 -9.80 -14.96 -2.39
C VAL A 322 -9.81 -15.65 -1.02
N LEU A 323 -8.81 -15.39 -0.19
CA LEU A 323 -8.70 -16.00 1.14
C LEU A 323 -9.91 -15.66 2.03
N ARG A 324 -10.33 -14.38 2.07
CA ARG A 324 -11.53 -13.98 2.82
C ARG A 324 -12.77 -14.73 2.35
N ARG A 325 -12.92 -14.89 1.03
CA ARG A 325 -14.06 -15.61 0.47
C ARG A 325 -14.03 -17.10 0.79
N LEU A 326 -12.86 -17.75 0.72
CA LEU A 326 -12.71 -19.15 1.14
C LEU A 326 -13.02 -19.32 2.64
N ILE A 327 -12.64 -18.35 3.47
CA ILE A 327 -13.00 -18.33 4.90
C ILE A 327 -14.51 -18.15 5.10
N GLN A 328 -15.18 -17.27 4.35
CA GLN A 328 -16.64 -17.14 4.36
C GLN A 328 -17.32 -18.47 4.02
N ARG A 329 -16.83 -19.15 2.97
CA ARG A 329 -17.34 -20.46 2.56
C ARG A 329 -17.17 -21.50 3.67
N ALA A 330 -15.99 -21.57 4.27
CA ALA A 330 -15.74 -22.47 5.40
C ALA A 330 -16.65 -22.17 6.60
N ALA A 331 -16.89 -20.89 6.89
CA ALA A 331 -17.74 -20.44 7.98
C ALA A 331 -19.21 -20.84 7.76
N ALA A 332 -19.68 -20.78 6.51
CA ALA A 332 -21.04 -21.16 6.13
C ALA A 332 -21.32 -22.67 6.25
N ILE A 333 -20.29 -23.51 6.38
CA ILE A 333 -20.43 -24.96 6.51
C ILE A 333 -20.50 -25.32 8.01
N PRO A 334 -21.65 -25.80 8.52
CA PRO A 334 -21.85 -26.02 9.95
C PRO A 334 -20.82 -26.98 10.58
N GLN A 335 -20.47 -28.05 9.88
CA GLN A 335 -19.55 -29.09 10.37
C GLN A 335 -18.07 -28.67 10.42
N VAL A 336 -17.64 -27.64 9.68
CA VAL A 336 -16.22 -27.25 9.57
C VAL A 336 -15.74 -26.55 10.84
N ASN A 337 -14.88 -27.14 11.66
CA ASN A 337 -14.32 -26.49 12.86
C ASN A 337 -12.84 -26.11 12.71
N GLN A 338 -12.21 -26.41 11.57
CA GLN A 338 -10.81 -26.12 11.31
C GLN A 338 -10.62 -25.64 9.88
N PHE A 339 -9.82 -24.59 9.72
CA PHE A 339 -9.37 -24.09 8.42
C PHE A 339 -7.86 -24.26 8.33
N ALA A 340 -7.36 -24.77 7.20
CA ALA A 340 -5.93 -24.92 6.94
C ALA A 340 -5.61 -24.84 5.46
N TRP A 341 -4.34 -24.66 5.12
CA TRP A 341 -3.89 -24.63 3.72
C TRP A 341 -2.49 -25.20 3.56
N ILE A 342 -2.13 -25.54 2.32
CA ILE A 342 -0.84 -26.17 1.99
C ILE A 342 0.39 -25.31 2.32
N THR A 343 1.55 -25.96 2.39
CA THR A 343 2.88 -25.35 2.22
C THR A 343 3.43 -25.66 0.83
N GLN A 344 4.59 -25.09 0.45
CA GLN A 344 5.15 -25.31 -0.89
C GLN A 344 5.39 -26.78 -1.24
N SER A 345 5.80 -27.61 -0.27
CA SER A 345 6.13 -29.03 -0.45
C SER A 345 4.91 -29.90 -0.75
N MET A 346 3.72 -29.39 -0.41
CA MET A 346 2.45 -30.07 -0.56
C MET A 346 1.77 -29.76 -1.90
N ARG A 347 2.33 -28.86 -2.71
CA ARG A 347 1.71 -28.46 -3.97
C ARG A 347 1.42 -29.66 -4.87
N ASN A 348 0.27 -29.63 -5.54
CA ASN A 348 -0.16 -30.67 -6.46
C ASN A 348 -0.26 -32.06 -5.79
N GLY A 349 -0.74 -32.09 -4.55
CA GLY A 349 -0.85 -33.31 -3.74
C GLY A 349 0.50 -33.91 -3.38
N GLY A 350 1.53 -33.07 -3.21
CA GLY A 350 2.92 -33.46 -2.92
C GLY A 350 3.71 -33.96 -4.13
N ARG A 351 3.18 -33.86 -5.36
CA ARG A 351 3.83 -34.36 -6.59
C ARG A 351 4.82 -33.39 -7.21
N ALA A 352 4.73 -32.11 -6.88
CA ALA A 352 5.62 -31.10 -7.40
C ALA A 352 6.23 -30.32 -6.22
N GLY A 353 7.52 -30.53 -5.96
CA GLY A 353 8.27 -29.65 -5.09
C GLY A 353 8.24 -28.22 -5.65
N GLY A 354 7.86 -27.24 -4.83
CA GLY A 354 8.00 -25.82 -5.15
C GLY A 354 9.46 -25.35 -5.07
N GLY A 355 9.78 -24.23 -5.72
CA GLY A 355 10.98 -23.48 -5.39
C GLY A 355 10.74 -22.63 -4.14
N GLU A 356 11.80 -22.33 -3.37
CA GLU A 356 11.77 -21.69 -2.03
C GLU A 356 10.84 -20.46 -1.92
N SER A 357 10.59 -19.74 -3.01
CA SER A 357 9.77 -18.51 -3.03
C SER A 357 8.26 -18.71 -2.81
N LEU A 358 7.74 -19.93 -2.89
CA LEU A 358 6.30 -20.19 -2.65
C LEU A 358 5.96 -20.32 -1.17
N ASP A 359 6.93 -20.69 -0.32
CA ASP A 359 6.69 -20.75 1.13
C ASP A 359 6.46 -19.36 1.71
N ASP A 360 7.10 -18.30 1.20
CA ASP A 360 6.80 -16.93 1.63
C ASP A 360 5.31 -16.59 1.43
N PHE A 361 4.73 -17.04 0.31
CA PHE A 361 3.32 -16.83 0.04
C PHE A 361 2.42 -17.56 1.04
N TYR A 362 2.63 -18.87 1.22
CA TYR A 362 1.77 -19.70 2.06
C TYR A 362 2.04 -19.57 3.56
N LYS A 363 3.28 -19.31 3.99
CA LYS A 363 3.71 -19.27 5.40
C LYS A 363 3.89 -17.86 5.95
N GLU A 364 3.96 -16.83 5.11
CA GLU A 364 4.04 -15.45 5.60
C GLU A 364 2.88 -14.57 5.12
N ILE A 365 2.61 -14.52 3.81
CA ILE A 365 1.62 -13.60 3.25
C ILE A 365 0.21 -14.01 3.66
N LEU A 366 -0.21 -15.25 3.40
CA LEU A 366 -1.56 -15.71 3.74
C LEU A 366 -1.84 -15.66 5.25
N PRO A 367 -0.94 -16.10 6.16
CA PRO A 367 -1.15 -15.94 7.59
C PRO A 367 -1.34 -14.49 8.02
N LYS A 368 -0.53 -13.55 7.51
CA LYS A 368 -0.68 -12.11 7.80
C LYS A 368 -2.04 -11.57 7.34
N LEU A 369 -2.55 -12.05 6.21
CA LEU A 369 -3.86 -11.65 5.68
C LEU A 369 -5.01 -12.26 6.49
N ALA A 370 -4.95 -13.54 6.83
CA ALA A 370 -5.93 -14.21 7.68
C ALA A 370 -5.96 -13.58 9.09
N ASP A 371 -4.81 -13.35 9.73
CA ASP A 371 -4.72 -12.74 11.05
C ASP A 371 -5.45 -11.38 11.14
N LYS A 372 -5.45 -10.57 10.06
CA LYS A 372 -6.18 -9.29 10.03
C LYS A 372 -7.69 -9.48 10.21
N VAL A 373 -8.22 -10.61 9.77
CA VAL A 373 -9.65 -10.97 9.85
C VAL A 373 -9.95 -11.72 11.14
N LEU A 374 -9.01 -12.53 11.64
CA LEU A 374 -9.20 -13.41 12.80
C LEU A 374 -8.97 -12.71 14.15
N LYS A 375 -8.06 -11.72 14.21
CA LYS A 375 -7.70 -11.00 15.45
C LYS A 375 -8.88 -10.43 16.23
N PRO A 376 -9.89 -9.79 15.60
CA PRO A 376 -11.08 -9.31 16.32
C PRO A 376 -11.85 -10.40 17.06
N HIS A 377 -11.66 -11.67 16.69
CA HIS A 377 -12.29 -12.84 17.28
C HIS A 377 -11.37 -13.61 18.23
N GLY A 378 -10.18 -13.07 18.55
CA GLY A 378 -9.22 -13.70 19.45
C GLY A 378 -8.53 -14.94 18.86
N VAL A 379 -8.63 -15.17 17.55
CA VAL A 379 -8.03 -16.30 16.85
C VAL A 379 -6.81 -15.81 16.07
N LYS A 380 -5.77 -16.65 15.99
CA LYS A 380 -4.56 -16.41 15.21
C LYS A 380 -4.23 -17.64 14.38
N VAL A 381 -3.62 -17.42 13.22
CA VAL A 381 -3.02 -18.48 12.44
C VAL A 381 -1.78 -19.03 13.17
N THR A 382 -1.69 -20.34 13.24
CA THR A 382 -0.57 -21.07 13.83
C THR A 382 -0.13 -22.20 12.89
N MET A 383 1.11 -22.67 13.01
CA MET A 383 1.50 -23.94 12.39
C MET A 383 0.95 -25.08 13.25
N GLY A 384 0.21 -26.00 12.63
CA GLY A 384 -0.43 -27.11 13.31
C GLY A 384 -0.48 -28.35 12.44
N ARG A 385 -0.57 -29.52 13.09
CA ARG A 385 -0.63 -30.80 12.40
C ARG A 385 -2.03 -31.09 11.89
N VAL A 386 -2.10 -31.52 10.63
CA VAL A 386 -3.34 -31.91 9.95
C VAL A 386 -3.13 -33.27 9.29
N ASN A 387 -4.10 -34.18 9.47
CA ASN A 387 -4.07 -35.49 8.83
C ASN A 387 -4.79 -35.44 7.47
N LEU A 388 -4.06 -35.70 6.39
CA LEU A 388 -4.60 -35.75 5.03
C LEU A 388 -4.42 -37.15 4.46
N GLY A 389 -5.50 -37.93 4.45
CA GLY A 389 -5.51 -39.27 3.86
C GLY A 389 -4.54 -40.25 4.54
N GLY A 390 -4.36 -40.13 5.86
CA GLY A 390 -3.50 -41.00 6.66
C GLY A 390 -2.10 -40.47 6.93
N ASN A 391 -1.71 -39.35 6.29
CA ASN A 391 -0.40 -38.72 6.49
C ASN A 391 -0.55 -37.43 7.31
N GLU A 392 0.36 -37.18 8.25
CA GLU A 392 0.41 -35.93 9.01
C GLU A 392 1.26 -34.88 8.28
N PHE A 393 0.74 -33.66 8.21
CA PHE A 393 1.43 -32.50 7.64
C PHE A 393 1.41 -31.33 8.62
N ASP A 394 2.51 -30.58 8.71
CA ASP A 394 2.58 -29.35 9.47
C ASP A 394 2.26 -28.16 8.54
N VAL A 395 1.13 -27.50 8.81
CA VAL A 395 0.54 -26.49 7.93
C VAL A 395 0.01 -25.30 8.71
N PRO A 396 -0.08 -24.12 8.08
CA PRO A 396 -0.83 -23.00 8.66
C PRO A 396 -2.30 -23.38 8.87
N THR A 397 -2.81 -23.17 10.07
CA THR A 397 -4.17 -23.52 10.47
C THR A 397 -4.70 -22.63 11.60
N PHE A 398 -6.03 -22.56 11.69
CA PHE A 398 -6.74 -21.98 12.82
C PHE A 398 -8.08 -22.68 13.06
N SER A 399 -8.58 -22.58 14.29
CA SER A 399 -9.88 -23.13 14.68
C SER A 399 -11.03 -22.18 14.31
N MET A 400 -12.14 -22.74 13.84
CA MET A 400 -13.36 -22.00 13.53
C MET A 400 -14.38 -22.11 14.66
N THR A 401 -14.37 -21.13 15.56
CA THR A 401 -15.34 -21.06 16.66
C THR A 401 -16.73 -20.65 16.15
N PRO A 402 -17.83 -21.05 16.80
CA PRO A 402 -19.18 -20.67 16.38
C PRO A 402 -19.39 -19.15 16.27
N ALA A 403 -18.89 -18.38 17.25
CA ALA A 403 -18.98 -16.92 17.23
C ALA A 403 -18.21 -16.30 16.06
N MET A 404 -17.05 -16.88 15.72
CA MET A 404 -16.28 -16.44 14.57
C MET A 404 -16.99 -16.80 13.26
N LYS A 405 -17.57 -18.00 13.15
CA LYS A 405 -18.33 -18.38 11.96
C LYS A 405 -19.49 -17.43 11.70
N ASP A 406 -20.25 -17.09 12.74
CA ASP A 406 -21.39 -16.19 12.61
C ASP A 406 -20.96 -14.81 12.09
N ALA A 407 -19.89 -14.25 12.67
CA ALA A 407 -19.33 -12.98 12.21
C ALA A 407 -18.74 -13.04 10.79
N LEU A 408 -18.01 -14.13 10.47
CA LEU A 408 -17.35 -14.31 9.18
C LEU A 408 -18.32 -14.74 8.08
N CYS A 409 -19.52 -15.20 8.39
CA CYS A 409 -20.57 -15.38 7.39
C CYS A 409 -21.12 -14.05 6.89
N GLY A 410 -20.80 -12.93 7.57
CA GLY A 410 -21.23 -11.56 7.26
C GLY A 410 -20.47 -10.91 6.08
N PRO A 411 -20.96 -9.74 5.60
CA PRO A 411 -20.36 -9.03 4.48
C PRO A 411 -19.00 -8.43 4.89
N MET A 412 -18.02 -8.52 3.99
CA MET A 412 -16.64 -8.07 4.23
C MET A 412 -16.23 -6.92 3.29
N PRO A 413 -15.26 -6.07 3.64
CA PRO A 413 -14.80 -5.05 2.71
C PRO A 413 -14.12 -5.68 1.49
N LEU A 414 -14.52 -5.25 0.29
CA LEU A 414 -13.91 -5.63 -0.98
C LEU A 414 -12.42 -5.27 -0.98
N TYR A 415 -12.13 -4.04 -0.54
CA TYR A 415 -10.79 -3.52 -0.29
C TYR A 415 -10.51 -3.53 1.22
N SER A 416 -9.77 -4.52 1.70
CA SER A 416 -9.47 -4.60 3.14
C SER A 416 -8.42 -3.57 3.57
N LEU A 417 -8.66 -2.93 4.72
CA LEU A 417 -7.68 -2.08 5.41
C LEU A 417 -6.41 -2.86 5.81
N SER A 418 -5.27 -2.21 5.59
CA SER A 418 -4.14 -2.23 6.53
C SER A 418 -4.34 -1.00 7.42
N PRO A 419 -4.31 -1.09 8.77
CA PRO A 419 -4.80 -0.05 9.66
C PRO A 419 -3.93 1.22 9.62
N VAL A 420 -4.58 2.39 9.71
CA VAL A 420 -4.01 3.62 10.28
C VAL A 420 -4.96 4.01 11.43
N TRP A 421 -4.40 4.18 12.62
CA TRP A 421 -5.08 4.28 13.92
C TRP A 421 -5.84 5.59 14.16
N ALA A 422 -6.81 5.55 15.08
CA ALA A 422 -7.60 6.67 15.60
C ALA A 422 -7.34 6.88 17.12
N GLY A 423 -7.35 8.15 17.55
CA GLY A 423 -7.26 8.62 18.96
C GLY A 423 -5.95 9.39 19.23
N ALA A 424 -5.86 10.52 19.92
CA ALA A 424 -6.80 11.35 20.68
C ALA A 424 -6.24 12.81 20.80
N ARG A 425 -7.06 13.77 21.22
CA ARG A 425 -6.74 15.21 21.37
C ARG A 425 -6.05 15.50 22.72
N ASN A 426 -4.94 16.25 22.69
CA ASN A 426 -4.55 17.39 23.56
C ASN A 426 -3.11 17.82 23.21
N GLY A 427 -2.82 19.13 23.14
CA GLY A 427 -1.48 19.66 22.81
C GLY A 427 -1.40 20.60 21.60
N GLN A 428 -2.54 21.09 21.10
CA GLN A 428 -2.59 21.79 19.82
C GLN A 428 -1.72 23.06 19.76
N GLU A 429 -1.54 23.80 20.85
CA GLU A 429 -0.74 25.04 20.84
C GLU A 429 0.77 24.79 20.73
N GLU A 430 1.31 23.83 21.47
CA GLU A 430 2.73 23.45 21.40
C GLU A 430 3.05 22.76 20.05
N VAL A 431 2.13 21.93 19.56
CA VAL A 431 2.20 21.33 18.22
C VAL A 431 2.16 22.41 17.14
N ASN A 432 1.30 23.42 17.27
CA ASN A 432 1.23 24.51 16.30
C ASN A 432 2.50 25.38 16.32
N ARG A 433 3.11 25.62 17.49
CA ARG A 433 4.39 26.34 17.61
C ARG A 433 5.52 25.58 16.92
N VAL A 434 5.65 24.28 17.18
CA VAL A 434 6.67 23.42 16.57
C VAL A 434 6.43 23.26 15.07
N LEU A 435 5.18 23.14 14.61
CA LEU A 435 4.86 23.09 13.18
C LEU A 435 5.15 24.43 12.48
N ALA A 436 4.98 25.58 13.16
CA ALA A 436 5.33 26.88 12.62
C ALA A 436 6.84 27.07 12.50
N GLU A 437 7.61 26.62 13.50
CA GLU A 437 9.06 26.67 13.50
C GLU A 437 9.67 25.70 12.47
N CYS A 438 9.11 24.49 12.32
CA CYS A 438 9.47 23.56 11.25
C CYS A 438 9.09 24.07 9.86
N ASN A 439 7.98 24.80 9.74
CA ASN A 439 7.60 25.46 8.48
C ASN A 439 8.58 26.56 8.11
N LEU A 440 9.12 27.28 9.10
CA LEU A 440 10.21 28.23 8.90
C LEU A 440 11.50 27.49 8.53
N MET A 441 11.91 26.43 9.25
CA MET A 441 13.18 25.76 8.95
C MET A 441 13.20 24.99 7.62
N MET A 442 12.08 24.41 7.18
CA MET A 442 12.02 23.53 6.01
C MET A 442 11.16 24.07 4.86
N GLY A 443 10.58 25.27 5.01
CA GLY A 443 9.73 25.93 4.02
C GLY A 443 8.32 25.31 3.84
N THR A 444 8.04 24.14 4.45
CA THR A 444 6.71 23.51 4.44
C THR A 444 6.55 22.52 5.62
N SER A 445 5.48 22.66 6.41
CA SER A 445 5.13 21.71 7.47
C SER A 445 4.58 20.36 6.98
N ARG A 446 4.32 20.17 5.67
CA ARG A 446 3.76 18.92 5.09
C ARG A 446 4.68 17.71 5.24
N HIS A 447 5.96 17.93 5.49
CA HIS A 447 6.96 16.90 5.70
C HIS A 447 7.13 16.55 7.19
N VAL A 448 6.51 17.30 8.11
CA VAL A 448 6.54 16.98 9.54
C VAL A 448 5.22 16.33 9.94
N LYS A 449 5.29 15.12 10.46
CA LYS A 449 4.13 14.42 10.99
C LYS A 449 4.34 14.17 12.47
N VAL A 450 3.44 14.71 13.27
CA VAL A 450 3.48 14.53 14.72
C VAL A 450 2.55 13.37 15.07
N LEU A 451 3.06 12.42 15.86
CA LEU A 451 2.47 11.12 16.14
C LEU A 451 2.35 10.95 17.66
N ASP A 452 1.27 10.32 18.13
CA ASP A 452 1.01 10.14 19.57
C ASP A 452 2.15 9.37 20.26
N LYS A 453 2.55 8.22 19.71
CA LYS A 453 3.75 7.51 20.12
C LYS A 453 4.52 7.09 18.90
N LEU A 454 5.79 7.41 18.86
CA LEU A 454 6.68 7.01 17.78
C LEU A 454 7.58 5.90 18.29
N TYR A 455 7.60 4.77 17.59
CA TYR A 455 8.43 3.62 17.97
C TYR A 455 9.44 3.35 16.85
N ASP A 456 10.67 3.05 17.24
CA ASP A 456 11.63 2.52 16.28
C ASP A 456 11.27 1.06 15.96
N LEU A 457 10.92 0.79 14.70
CA LEU A 457 10.52 -0.53 14.22
C LEU A 457 11.60 -1.61 14.41
N ALA A 458 12.88 -1.24 14.50
CA ALA A 458 13.97 -2.19 14.70
C ALA A 458 14.14 -2.61 16.17
N THR A 459 13.83 -1.72 17.12
CA THR A 459 14.06 -1.97 18.56
C THR A 459 12.78 -2.04 19.38
N ALA A 460 11.63 -1.72 18.79
CA ALA A 460 10.32 -1.59 19.43
C ALA A 460 10.26 -0.60 20.62
N GLN A 461 11.30 0.22 20.82
CA GLN A 461 11.33 1.25 21.86
C GLN A 461 10.73 2.56 21.34
N GLN A 462 10.10 3.31 22.25
CA GLN A 462 9.51 4.60 21.92
C GLN A 462 10.63 5.64 21.74
N VAL A 463 10.63 6.37 20.63
CA VAL A 463 11.61 7.41 20.29
C VAL A 463 10.95 8.78 20.19
N ALA A 464 11.74 9.83 20.39
CA ALA A 464 11.24 11.21 20.43
C ALA A 464 10.98 11.81 19.04
N GLY A 465 11.73 11.36 18.03
CA GLY A 465 11.63 11.76 16.63
C GLY A 465 12.16 10.65 15.74
N LYS A 466 11.81 10.69 14.45
CA LYS A 466 12.38 9.82 13.43
C LYS A 466 12.21 10.42 12.04
N TYR A 467 13.30 10.62 11.34
CA TYR A 467 13.29 11.00 9.93
C TYR A 467 13.14 9.75 9.02
N ILE A 468 12.06 9.69 8.22
CA ILE A 468 11.73 8.59 7.31
C ILE A 468 11.02 9.15 6.06
N ASN A 469 11.38 8.63 4.87
CA ASN A 469 10.74 8.94 3.58
C ASN A 469 10.67 10.46 3.30
N ASN A 470 11.79 11.17 3.49
CA ASN A 470 11.91 12.62 3.30
C ASN A 470 10.89 13.42 4.13
N GLY A 471 10.61 12.95 5.35
CA GLY A 471 9.76 13.62 6.31
C GLY A 471 10.19 13.35 7.75
N ILE A 472 9.99 14.32 8.61
CA ILE A 472 10.30 14.24 10.04
C ILE A 472 9.05 13.76 10.78
N LEU A 473 9.17 12.63 11.48
CA LEU A 473 8.14 12.14 12.37
C LEU A 473 8.50 12.57 13.80
N LEU A 474 7.60 13.20 14.53
CA LEU A 474 7.85 13.63 15.92
C LEU A 474 6.86 12.98 16.88
N ASN A 475 7.31 12.61 18.06
CA ASN A 475 6.49 12.03 19.10
C ASN A 475 5.90 13.15 19.98
N LEU A 476 4.57 13.20 20.12
CA LEU A 476 3.87 14.22 20.91
C LEU A 476 4.23 14.19 22.40
N HIS A 477 4.61 13.03 22.93
CA HIS A 477 5.02 12.88 24.34
C HIS A 477 6.54 13.02 24.52
N ALA A 478 7.26 13.51 23.50
CA ALA A 478 8.67 13.81 23.66
C ALA A 478 8.87 14.86 24.74
N LYS A 479 9.79 14.59 25.67
CA LYS A 479 10.05 15.45 26.83
C LYS A 479 10.46 16.87 26.43
N ASN A 480 11.12 17.04 25.29
CA ASN A 480 11.38 18.34 24.67
C ASN A 480 11.22 18.23 23.14
N LEU A 481 10.04 18.64 22.66
CA LEU A 481 9.61 18.46 21.28
C LEU A 481 10.40 19.31 20.28
N ASP A 482 10.85 20.51 20.69
CA ASP A 482 11.67 21.39 19.85
C ASP A 482 13.07 20.79 19.61
N ARG A 483 13.71 20.26 20.66
CA ARG A 483 15.01 19.59 20.53
C ARG A 483 14.94 18.37 19.61
N ALA A 484 13.86 17.59 19.70
CA ALA A 484 13.62 16.47 18.79
C ALA A 484 13.39 16.94 17.34
N ALA A 485 12.67 18.04 17.13
CA ALA A 485 12.47 18.60 15.80
C ALA A 485 13.79 19.06 15.14
N ARG A 486 14.66 19.72 15.90
CA ARG A 486 15.97 20.20 15.41
C ARG A 486 16.96 19.07 15.15
N HIS A 487 16.92 18.03 15.98
CA HIS A 487 17.66 16.79 15.79
C HIS A 487 17.30 16.14 14.45
N GLU A 488 16.01 15.96 14.18
CA GLU A 488 15.56 15.37 12.92
C GLU A 488 15.74 16.32 11.71
N ALA A 489 15.71 17.64 11.93
CA ALA A 489 16.01 18.62 10.90
C ALA A 489 17.49 18.59 10.49
N TRP A 490 18.39 18.27 11.42
CA TRP A 490 19.80 18.02 11.10
C TRP A 490 19.95 16.77 10.23
N HIS A 491 19.21 15.70 10.50
CA HIS A 491 19.22 14.51 9.62
C HIS A 491 18.75 14.84 8.21
N PHE A 492 17.67 15.62 8.10
CA PHE A 492 17.21 16.12 6.82
C PHE A 492 18.26 17.00 6.11
N ALA A 493 18.88 17.94 6.82
CA ALA A 493 19.91 18.81 6.25
C ALA A 493 21.17 18.02 5.86
N THR A 494 21.58 17.06 6.68
CA THR A 494 22.70 16.17 6.41
C THR A 494 22.48 15.44 5.10
N GLU A 495 21.30 14.87 4.89
CA GLU A 495 20.97 14.17 3.64
C GLU A 495 20.84 15.09 2.43
N ASN A 496 20.23 16.27 2.59
CA ASN A 496 19.75 17.08 1.47
C ASN A 496 20.54 18.38 1.22
N MET A 497 21.36 18.85 2.17
CA MET A 497 22.00 20.17 2.16
C MET A 497 23.53 20.13 2.29
N LEU A 498 24.08 19.16 3.04
CA LEU A 498 25.52 18.98 3.19
C LEU A 498 26.10 18.20 2.00
N THR A 499 27.30 18.58 1.58
CA THR A 499 28.04 17.83 0.58
C THR A 499 28.59 16.52 1.17
N VAL A 500 28.95 15.58 0.31
CA VAL A 500 29.55 14.31 0.72
C VAL A 500 30.80 14.50 1.58
N GLN A 501 31.64 15.50 1.27
CA GLN A 501 32.86 15.80 2.02
C GLN A 501 32.56 16.37 3.42
N GLU A 502 31.62 17.32 3.52
CA GLU A 502 31.18 17.88 4.80
C GLU A 502 30.55 16.80 5.70
N ARG A 503 29.75 15.88 5.13
CA ARG A 503 29.16 14.75 5.87
C ARG A 503 30.21 13.79 6.43
N ILE A 504 31.17 13.37 5.59
CA ILE A 504 32.24 12.48 6.03
C ILE A 504 33.07 13.15 7.13
N TYR A 505 33.35 14.44 6.98
CA TYR A 505 34.09 15.21 7.94
C TYR A 505 33.36 15.30 9.30
N ILE A 506 32.09 15.70 9.31
CA ILE A 506 31.25 15.73 10.52
C ILE A 506 31.20 14.34 11.17
N ARG A 507 30.93 13.29 10.41
CA ARG A 507 30.86 11.92 10.91
C ARG A 507 32.16 11.47 11.58
N ASN A 508 33.31 11.86 11.00
CA ASN A 508 34.61 11.51 11.55
C ASN A 508 34.93 12.29 12.85
N GLU A 509 34.58 13.57 12.93
CA GLU A 509 34.79 14.39 14.15
C GLU A 509 33.86 13.97 15.30
N PHE A 510 32.66 13.50 14.97
CA PHE A 510 31.70 12.96 15.94
C PHE A 510 31.83 11.44 16.15
N ALA A 511 32.93 10.83 15.68
CA ALA A 511 33.21 9.42 15.92
C ALA A 511 33.34 9.13 17.43
N ALA A 512 32.86 7.97 17.88
CA ALA A 512 32.65 7.69 19.32
C ALA A 512 33.90 7.76 20.23
N HIS A 513 35.11 7.76 19.66
CA HIS A 513 36.38 7.87 20.37
C HIS A 513 36.99 9.29 20.31
N LYS A 514 36.32 10.23 19.64
CA LYS A 514 36.78 11.61 19.44
C LYS A 514 36.25 12.52 20.55
N PRO A 515 37.00 13.58 20.91
CA PRO A 515 36.63 14.45 22.03
C PRO A 515 35.25 15.09 21.92
N LEU A 516 34.85 15.52 20.72
CA LEU A 516 33.57 16.20 20.49
C LEU A 516 32.36 15.27 20.71
N ALA A 517 32.48 14.01 20.30
CA ALA A 517 31.46 12.98 20.57
C ALA A 517 31.33 12.67 22.07
N HIS A 518 32.47 12.62 22.78
CA HIS A 518 32.46 12.42 24.23
C HIS A 518 31.80 13.59 24.96
N ARG A 519 32.09 14.84 24.56
CA ARG A 519 31.43 16.04 25.12
C ARG A 519 29.92 16.00 24.91
N THR A 520 29.48 15.71 23.69
CA THR A 520 28.05 15.58 23.35
C THR A 520 27.35 14.56 24.26
N ARG A 521 27.95 13.39 24.42
CA ARG A 521 27.40 12.33 25.28
C ARG A 521 27.33 12.74 26.74
N GLN A 522 28.36 13.40 27.27
CA GLN A 522 28.39 13.85 28.66
C GLN A 522 27.36 14.93 28.95
N THR A 523 27.18 15.89 28.04
CA THR A 523 26.16 16.94 28.17
C THR A 523 24.75 16.35 28.19
N LEU A 524 24.44 15.38 27.31
CA LEU A 524 23.14 14.69 27.32
C LEU A 524 22.89 13.94 28.64
N ILE A 525 23.89 13.26 29.19
CA ILE A 525 23.78 12.57 30.48
C ILE A 525 23.52 13.57 31.61
N ALA A 526 24.22 14.70 31.62
CA ALA A 526 24.05 15.75 32.64
C ALA A 526 22.64 16.38 32.61
N LEU A 527 22.03 16.50 31.42
CA LEU A 527 20.64 16.94 31.25
C LEU A 527 19.59 15.84 31.57
N GLY A 528 20.05 14.66 31.99
CA GLY A 528 19.20 13.51 32.31
C GLY A 528 18.65 12.77 31.09
N GLU A 529 19.19 13.02 29.89
CA GLU A 529 18.78 12.43 28.62
C GLU A 529 19.66 11.22 28.28
N VAL A 530 19.74 10.29 29.22
CA VAL A 530 20.65 9.13 29.17
C VAL A 530 20.40 8.27 27.92
N ALA A 531 19.15 8.13 27.49
CA ALA A 531 18.79 7.38 26.29
C ALA A 531 19.34 8.03 24.99
N ALA A 532 19.32 9.36 24.89
CA ALA A 532 19.89 10.08 23.76
C ALA A 532 21.43 9.99 23.75
N ALA A 533 22.06 10.04 24.94
CA ALA A 533 23.50 9.87 25.09
C ALA A 533 23.99 8.50 24.58
N HIS A 534 23.17 7.45 24.73
CA HIS A 534 23.49 6.13 24.19
C HIS A 534 23.43 6.08 22.66
N GLN A 535 22.57 6.90 22.03
CA GLN A 535 22.49 6.98 20.57
C GLN A 535 23.73 7.63 19.95
N CYS A 536 24.45 8.49 20.70
CA CYS A 536 25.75 9.02 20.31
C CYS A 536 26.86 7.97 20.15
N ALA A 537 26.56 6.67 20.30
CA ALA A 537 27.43 5.60 19.85
C ALA A 537 27.55 5.58 18.32
N ASP A 538 26.50 6.00 17.62
CA ASP A 538 26.56 6.30 16.21
C ASP A 538 26.99 7.76 15.97
N PRO A 539 28.01 8.03 15.14
CA PRO A 539 28.54 9.38 14.94
C PRO A 539 27.56 10.33 14.25
N GLU A 540 26.63 9.83 13.43
CA GLU A 540 25.65 10.67 12.72
C GLU A 540 24.53 11.11 13.68
N GLU A 541 24.00 10.19 14.49
CA GLU A 541 23.11 10.54 15.61
C GLU A 541 23.80 11.43 16.64
N CYS A 542 25.08 11.21 16.90
CA CYS A 542 25.87 12.06 17.79
C CYS A 542 25.97 13.49 17.27
N ALA A 543 26.24 13.66 15.96
CA ALA A 543 26.28 14.98 15.32
C ALA A 543 24.91 15.67 15.31
N ALA A 544 23.81 14.92 15.12
CA ALA A 544 22.45 15.45 15.17
C ALA A 544 22.05 15.96 16.57
N HIS A 545 22.38 15.18 17.61
CA HIS A 545 22.17 15.63 18.99
C HIS A 545 23.07 16.82 19.33
N ALA A 546 24.32 16.82 18.85
CA ALA A 546 25.23 17.95 19.04
C ALA A 546 24.74 19.22 18.34
N PHE A 547 24.19 19.12 17.13
CA PHE A 547 23.59 20.26 16.43
C PHE A 547 22.37 20.79 17.19
N ALA A 548 21.50 19.90 17.69
CA ALA A 548 20.36 20.29 18.50
C ALA A 548 20.80 21.05 19.77
N LEU A 549 21.73 20.48 20.55
CA LEU A 549 22.28 21.09 21.77
C LEU A 549 23.02 22.41 21.52
N TRP A 550 23.77 22.48 20.42
CA TRP A 550 24.50 23.68 20.04
C TRP A 550 23.55 24.80 19.59
N SER A 551 22.51 24.46 18.81
CA SER A 551 21.52 25.44 18.32
C SER A 551 20.62 26.01 19.42
N THR A 552 20.48 25.29 20.53
CA THR A 552 19.80 25.74 21.75
C THR A 552 20.75 26.37 22.76
N GLY A 553 22.05 26.41 22.47
CA GLY A 553 23.08 27.01 23.31
C GLY A 553 23.51 26.14 24.50
N GLU A 554 23.06 24.90 24.61
CA GLU A 554 23.37 24.00 25.72
C GLU A 554 24.75 23.33 25.60
N MET A 555 25.36 23.36 24.42
CA MET A 555 26.72 22.85 24.21
C MET A 555 27.52 23.72 23.24
N GLN A 556 28.79 23.94 23.58
CA GLN A 556 29.72 24.60 22.69
C GLN A 556 30.37 23.63 21.69
N VAL A 557 30.55 24.08 20.44
CA VAL A 557 31.37 23.38 19.44
C VAL A 557 32.52 24.30 19.06
N THR A 558 33.72 23.95 19.49
CA THR A 558 34.92 24.82 19.41
C THR A 558 35.78 24.52 18.20
N GLU A 559 35.54 23.39 17.54
CA GLU A 559 36.18 22.96 16.32
C GLU A 559 35.65 23.80 15.15
N GLU A 560 36.57 24.45 14.42
CA GLU A 560 36.26 25.49 13.44
C GLU A 560 35.39 25.00 12.28
N LEU A 561 35.71 23.84 11.71
CA LEU A 561 35.00 23.30 10.53
C LEU A 561 33.62 22.72 10.88
N PRO A 562 33.42 21.91 11.96
CA PRO A 562 32.10 21.47 12.38
C PRO A 562 31.17 22.64 12.73
N ARG A 563 31.69 23.64 13.45
CA ARG A 563 30.96 24.85 13.82
C ARG A 563 30.55 25.66 12.59
N GLY A 564 31.45 25.81 11.60
CA GLY A 564 31.15 26.48 10.33
C GLY A 564 30.07 25.79 9.51
N ILE A 565 30.05 24.45 9.47
CA ILE A 565 29.00 23.69 8.78
C ILE A 565 27.67 23.82 9.53
N PHE A 566 27.67 23.78 10.86
CA PHE A 566 26.46 23.94 11.67
C PHE A 566 25.83 25.34 11.47
N HIS A 567 26.64 26.39 11.42
CA HIS A 567 26.15 27.75 11.10
C HIS A 567 25.54 27.84 9.70
N GLN A 568 26.22 27.32 8.68
CA GLN A 568 25.73 27.37 7.31
C GLN A 568 24.40 26.63 7.14
N VAL A 569 24.21 25.52 7.84
CA VAL A 569 22.96 24.76 7.82
C VAL A 569 21.86 25.52 8.55
N ALA A 570 22.14 26.05 9.74
CA ALA A 570 21.17 26.84 10.50
C ALA A 570 20.73 28.10 9.74
N ASP A 571 21.63 28.76 9.01
CA ASP A 571 21.33 29.95 8.24
C ASP A 571 20.53 29.64 6.96
N VAL A 572 20.86 28.56 6.24
CA VAL A 572 20.07 28.11 5.07
C VAL A 572 18.65 27.69 5.47
N LEU A 573 18.51 26.98 6.59
CA LEU A 573 17.19 26.60 7.12
C LEU A 573 16.39 27.85 7.55
N ARG A 574 17.05 28.87 8.11
CA ARG A 574 16.40 30.13 8.50
C ARG A 574 16.00 31.01 7.30
N ASP A 575 16.85 31.07 6.27
CA ASP A 575 16.61 31.83 5.04
C ASP A 575 15.50 31.21 4.18
N LEU A 576 15.37 29.87 4.17
CA LEU A 576 14.23 29.16 3.57
C LEU A 576 12.90 29.57 4.20
N GLY A 577 12.87 29.74 5.53
CA GLY A 577 11.67 30.19 6.25
C GLY A 577 11.30 31.62 5.99
N ARG A 578 12.30 32.50 5.99
CA ARG A 578 12.13 33.92 5.68
C ARG A 578 11.67 34.12 4.23
N TRP A 579 12.25 33.37 3.29
CA TRP A 579 11.94 33.41 1.86
C TRP A 579 10.50 32.97 1.53
N VAL A 580 9.96 31.98 2.25
CA VAL A 580 8.55 31.55 2.14
C VAL A 580 7.60 32.55 2.80
N PHE A 581 7.99 33.13 3.94
CA PHE A 581 7.18 34.09 4.69
C PHE A 581 7.02 35.44 3.96
N GLU A 582 8.08 35.95 3.34
CA GLU A 582 8.08 37.23 2.60
C GLU A 582 7.33 37.14 1.26
N ARG A 583 7.38 36.00 0.56
CA ARG A 583 6.71 35.80 -0.75
C ARG A 583 5.22 35.47 -0.67
N MET A 584 4.68 35.25 0.53
CA MET A 584 3.23 35.22 0.75
C MET A 584 2.59 36.62 0.80
N GLN A 585 3.38 37.71 0.75
CA GLN A 585 2.86 39.08 0.92
C GLN A 585 3.19 40.10 -0.21
N GLY A 586 3.74 39.70 -1.38
CA GLY A 586 3.72 40.59 -2.57
C GLY A 586 4.60 40.22 -3.79
N GLU A 587 3.96 39.75 -4.87
CA GLU A 587 4.38 39.69 -6.32
C GLU A 587 5.48 38.68 -6.80
N PRO A 588 5.40 38.16 -8.05
CA PRO A 588 4.58 37.03 -8.51
C PRO A 588 5.34 35.69 -8.57
N ALA A 589 4.56 34.60 -8.47
CA ALA A 589 5.01 33.23 -8.21
C ALA A 589 5.57 32.49 -9.43
N MET A 590 6.69 31.79 -9.21
CA MET A 590 7.24 30.79 -10.12
C MET A 590 6.65 29.41 -9.78
N THR A 591 6.19 28.66 -10.79
CA THR A 591 5.42 27.41 -10.62
C THR A 591 6.19 26.32 -9.86
N THR A 592 5.46 25.40 -9.21
CA THR A 592 6.03 24.24 -8.50
C THR A 592 6.91 23.36 -9.42
N GLU A 593 6.52 23.18 -10.70
CA GLU A 593 7.37 22.56 -11.73
C GLU A 593 8.71 23.27 -11.93
N LYS A 594 8.76 24.60 -11.99
CA LYS A 594 10.02 25.35 -12.16
C LYS A 594 10.90 25.30 -10.93
N LEU A 595 10.30 25.24 -9.74
CA LEU A 595 11.03 25.07 -8.47
C LEU A 595 11.73 23.69 -8.42
N PHE A 596 11.04 22.63 -8.82
CA PHE A 596 11.64 21.30 -8.94
C PHE A 596 12.59 21.18 -10.14
N GLU A 597 12.36 21.88 -11.26
CA GLU A 597 13.32 21.98 -12.37
C GLU A 597 14.60 22.71 -11.96
N SER A 598 14.55 23.81 -11.21
CA SER A 598 15.74 24.54 -10.73
C SER A 598 16.53 23.76 -9.66
N MET A 599 15.85 22.95 -8.85
CA MET A 599 16.50 22.01 -7.93
C MET A 599 17.10 20.80 -8.68
N ARG A 600 16.40 20.27 -9.69
CA ARG A 600 16.80 19.09 -10.50
C ARG A 600 17.83 19.41 -11.59
N SER A 601 17.88 20.66 -12.08
CA SER A 601 18.86 21.15 -13.08
C SER A 601 20.18 21.58 -12.47
N GLY A 602 20.32 21.55 -11.14
CA GLY A 602 21.53 21.98 -10.45
C GLY A 602 21.75 23.49 -10.45
N GLN A 603 20.83 24.29 -11.00
CA GLN A 603 20.94 25.75 -11.09
C GLN A 603 21.16 26.41 -9.72
N MET A 604 20.57 25.84 -8.66
CA MET A 604 20.76 26.27 -7.27
C MET A 604 22.15 25.93 -6.69
N ALA A 605 22.74 24.80 -7.13
CA ALA A 605 24.10 24.43 -6.77
C ALA A 605 25.14 25.26 -7.56
N THR A 606 24.84 25.59 -8.81
CA THR A 606 25.66 26.52 -9.62
C THR A 606 25.69 27.90 -8.97
N LEU A 607 24.55 28.45 -8.53
CA LEU A 607 24.47 29.71 -7.76
C LEU A 607 25.27 29.67 -6.44
N ARG A 608 25.32 28.50 -5.77
CA ARG A 608 26.10 28.26 -4.55
C ARG A 608 27.61 28.21 -4.83
N GLN A 609 28.03 27.57 -5.93
CA GLN A 609 29.42 27.57 -6.39
C GLN A 609 29.88 28.97 -6.83
N SER A 610 29.02 29.75 -7.49
CA SER A 610 29.31 31.15 -7.87
C SER A 610 29.54 32.05 -6.66
N ARG A 611 28.78 31.85 -5.56
CA ARG A 611 28.97 32.59 -4.31
C ARG A 611 30.23 32.18 -3.54
N ARG A 612 30.59 30.89 -3.53
CA ARG A 612 31.88 30.43 -2.96
C ARG A 612 33.09 30.93 -3.76
N ALA A 613 32.99 31.04 -5.09
CA ALA A 613 34.03 31.60 -5.95
C ALA A 613 34.26 33.12 -5.77
N LEU A 614 33.31 33.82 -5.14
CA LEU A 614 33.39 35.27 -4.84
C LEU A 614 34.02 35.58 -3.46
N GLY A 615 34.53 34.60 -2.73
CA GLY A 615 35.44 34.83 -1.60
C GLY A 615 34.88 35.59 -0.40
N ALA A 616 33.56 35.55 -0.16
CA ALA A 616 32.97 36.14 1.05
C ALA A 616 33.08 35.18 2.24
N ASP A 617 34.26 35.16 2.85
CA ASP A 617 34.51 34.61 4.18
C ASP A 617 34.04 35.63 5.22
N VAL A 618 32.94 35.35 5.91
CA VAL A 618 32.51 36.10 7.10
C VAL A 618 32.19 35.08 8.17
N SER A 619 33.17 34.79 9.02
CA SER A 619 32.95 34.09 10.28
C SER A 619 32.07 34.93 11.18
N LEU A 620 30.95 34.38 11.65
CA LEU A 620 30.21 34.90 12.80
C LEU A 620 30.31 33.87 13.91
N ASP A 621 31.17 34.17 14.88
CA ASP A 621 31.29 33.48 16.17
C ASP A 621 29.92 33.42 16.85
N VAL A 622 29.40 32.22 17.13
CA VAL A 622 28.37 32.08 18.17
C VAL A 622 29.03 31.97 19.53
N ASP A 623 28.90 33.05 20.29
CA ASP A 623 29.38 33.19 21.66
C ASP A 623 28.99 31.99 22.52
N HIS A 624 30.01 31.22 22.82
CA HIS A 624 29.87 29.93 23.48
C HIS A 624 29.95 30.10 25.01
N GLU A 625 30.49 31.20 25.54
CA GLU A 625 30.77 31.39 26.98
C GLU A 625 29.53 31.57 27.88
N ALA A 626 28.40 32.05 27.36
CA ALA A 626 27.23 32.37 28.20
C ALA A 626 26.51 31.14 28.78
N ALA A 627 26.68 29.97 28.17
CA ALA A 627 26.04 28.73 28.64
C ALA A 627 26.90 27.98 29.66
N ALA A 628 28.22 28.02 29.52
CA ALA A 628 29.15 27.40 30.47
C ALA A 628 29.10 28.10 31.85
N GLN A 629 28.89 29.41 31.90
CA GLN A 629 28.76 30.17 33.16
C GLN A 629 27.45 29.89 33.92
N ARG A 630 26.41 29.35 33.27
CA ARG A 630 25.15 28.97 33.93
C ARG A 630 25.14 27.55 34.49
N MET A 631 26.14 26.73 34.18
CA MET A 631 26.29 25.38 34.76
C MET A 631 27.33 25.30 35.89
N ALA A 632 28.12 26.36 36.12
CA ALA A 632 29.09 26.43 37.22
C ALA A 632 28.57 27.20 38.45
N ALA A 633 27.36 27.74 38.41
CA ALA A 633 26.64 28.35 39.54
C ALA A 633 25.40 27.52 39.84
#